data_AF-A0A821HD01-F1
#
_entry.id   AF-A0A821HD01-F1
#
_cell.length_a   1.000
_cell.length_b   1.000
_cell.length_c   1.000
_cell.angle_alpha   90.00
_cell.angle_beta   90.00
_cell.angle_gamma   90.00
#
_symmetry.space_group_name_H-M   'P 1'
#
loop_
_entity.id
_entity.type
_entity.pdbx_description
1 polymer ?
#
loop_
_entity_poly.entity_id
_entity_poly.type
_entity_poly.pdbx_seq_one_letter_code
_entity_poly.pdbx_strand_id
1 'polypeptide(L)'
;MSIFWILIFFELISIEVRSYETTNVKLNPHPTPDQLAWLEQSDIGFLIHYNMATYIPVEYDGCNRVPSLVPDINLFYPDTVDTDNWVQTFVDTGAKYAILVAKHNCGFATWPTNVHFQLTTNETISYNYSVTYSPVSDTDYVDHFVDSCNQAGIKTGVYYSTIWNNWLNVRDARVQPGPLAPGQMPITQETYESIVLQQLEELWSNYGPLLEIWFDGGYSQSLKAGIS
;
A
#
# COMPACT_ATOMS: atom_id res chain seq x y z
N MET A 1 -74.53 1.35 -48.94
CA MET A 1 -73.10 1.15 -48.64
C MET A 1 -72.69 2.26 -47.68
N SER A 2 -72.71 1.98 -46.37
CA SER A 2 -72.44 2.99 -45.34
C SER A 2 -70.95 3.04 -45.02
N ILE A 3 -70.40 4.25 -45.05
CA ILE A 3 -69.00 4.58 -44.77
C ILE A 3 -68.86 4.80 -43.26
N PHE A 4 -68.02 3.99 -42.60
CA PHE A 4 -67.60 4.23 -41.21
C PHE A 4 -66.31 5.05 -41.21
N TRP A 5 -66.33 6.19 -40.52
CA TRP A 5 -65.16 7.01 -40.26
C TRP A 5 -64.44 6.50 -39.00
N ILE A 6 -63.15 6.19 -39.12
CA ILE A 6 -62.28 5.90 -37.96
C ILE A 6 -61.67 7.23 -37.51
N LEU A 7 -62.03 7.67 -36.30
CA LEU A 7 -61.36 8.76 -35.61
C LEU A 7 -60.15 8.20 -34.84
N ILE A 8 -58.95 8.65 -35.19
CA ILE A 8 -57.71 8.34 -34.46
C ILE A 8 -57.50 9.46 -33.42
N PHE A 9 -57.59 9.11 -32.14
CA PHE A 9 -57.19 9.98 -31.04
C PHE A 9 -55.67 9.90 -30.86
N PHE A 10 -54.97 11.03 -30.96
CA PHE A 10 -53.58 11.16 -30.52
C PHE A 10 -53.58 11.64 -29.06
N GLU A 11 -53.18 10.78 -28.13
CA GLU A 11 -52.86 11.16 -26.76
C GLU A 11 -51.45 11.77 -26.72
N LEU A 12 -51.37 13.04 -26.35
CA LEU A 12 -50.13 13.73 -26.04
C LEU A 12 -49.65 13.27 -24.66
N ILE A 13 -48.55 12.51 -24.62
CA ILE A 13 -47.84 12.18 -23.38
C ILE A 13 -46.99 13.39 -23.01
N SER A 14 -47.38 14.12 -21.96
CA SER A 14 -46.58 15.19 -21.35
C SER A 14 -45.44 14.57 -20.54
N ILE A 15 -44.19 14.76 -20.97
CA ILE A 15 -43.00 14.43 -20.18
C ILE A 15 -42.74 15.60 -19.22
N GLU A 16 -42.99 15.40 -17.93
CA GLU A 16 -42.55 16.35 -16.89
C GLU A 16 -41.05 16.17 -16.64
N VAL A 17 -40.23 17.09 -17.15
CA VAL A 17 -38.82 17.17 -16.79
C VAL A 17 -38.72 17.83 -15.40
N ARG A 18 -38.52 17.02 -14.37
CA ARG A 18 -38.22 17.50 -13.02
C ARG A 18 -36.78 18.02 -13.00
N SER A 19 -36.58 19.33 -13.05
CA SER A 19 -35.28 19.92 -12.77
C SER A 19 -34.94 19.72 -11.30
N TYR A 20 -33.91 18.92 -11.00
CA TYR A 20 -33.29 18.96 -9.69
C TYR A 20 -32.56 20.30 -9.55
N GLU A 21 -33.03 21.17 -8.66
CA GLU A 21 -32.21 22.28 -8.19
C GLU A 21 -31.01 21.69 -7.45
N THR A 22 -29.84 21.70 -8.08
CA THR A 22 -28.59 21.57 -7.36
C THR A 22 -28.46 22.81 -6.49
N THR A 23 -28.65 22.67 -5.17
CA THR A 23 -28.25 23.72 -4.24
C THR A 23 -26.77 24.00 -4.49
N ASN A 24 -26.47 25.20 -5.02
CA ASN A 24 -25.10 25.70 -5.14
C ASN A 24 -24.56 25.97 -3.74
N VAL A 25 -24.29 24.89 -2.99
CA VAL A 25 -23.47 24.97 -1.78
C VAL A 25 -22.09 25.34 -2.28
N LYS A 26 -21.68 26.59 -2.03
CA LYS A 26 -20.32 27.03 -2.26
C LYS A 26 -19.42 26.27 -1.29
N LEU A 27 -18.96 25.09 -1.71
CA LEU A 27 -17.99 24.30 -0.98
C LEU A 27 -16.73 25.15 -0.86
N ASN A 28 -16.36 25.51 0.37
CA ASN A 28 -15.08 26.12 0.70
C ASN A 28 -14.27 25.11 1.52
N PRO A 29 -13.81 24.01 0.90
CA PRO A 29 -13.05 23.00 1.62
C PRO A 29 -11.74 23.62 2.10
N HIS A 30 -11.48 23.52 3.40
CA HIS A 30 -10.20 23.86 4.01
C HIS A 30 -9.49 22.58 4.42
N PRO A 31 -8.14 22.55 4.41
CA PRO A 31 -7.39 21.44 4.98
C PRO A 31 -7.76 21.24 6.45
N THR A 32 -7.78 19.99 6.90
CA THR A 32 -7.77 19.70 8.34
C THR A 32 -6.47 20.23 8.98
N PRO A 33 -6.41 20.40 10.31
CA PRO A 33 -5.17 20.77 10.98
C PRO A 33 -3.99 19.86 10.62
N ASP A 34 -4.21 18.55 10.50
CA ASP A 34 -3.17 17.58 10.14
C ASP A 34 -2.72 17.73 8.68
N GLN A 35 -3.64 18.00 7.75
CA GLN A 35 -3.31 18.26 6.35
C GLN A 35 -2.52 19.57 6.18
N LEU A 36 -2.87 20.60 6.96
CA LEU A 36 -2.11 21.85 6.98
C LEU A 36 -0.72 21.63 7.59
N ALA A 37 -0.62 20.91 8.70
CA ALA A 37 0.64 20.57 9.33
C ALA A 37 1.55 19.75 8.40
N TRP A 38 0.99 18.81 7.63
CA TRP A 38 1.73 18.09 6.60
C TRP A 38 2.26 19.05 5.53
N LEU A 39 1.40 19.91 4.97
CA LEU A 39 1.78 20.87 3.92
C LEU A 39 2.89 21.83 4.36
N GLU A 40 2.83 22.32 5.59
CA GLU A 40 3.83 23.22 6.17
C GLU A 40 5.19 22.54 6.40
N GLN A 41 5.21 21.21 6.49
CA GLN A 41 6.40 20.42 6.81
C GLN A 41 6.96 19.64 5.61
N SER A 42 6.19 19.41 4.54
CA SER A 42 6.55 18.44 3.50
C SER A 42 7.25 19.02 2.27
N ASP A 43 7.03 20.27 1.88
CA ASP A 43 7.63 20.94 0.69
C ASP A 43 8.12 19.96 -0.41
N ILE A 44 9.43 19.65 -0.46
CA ILE A 44 10.01 18.61 -1.33
C ILE A 44 10.35 17.36 -0.51
N GLY A 45 10.06 16.18 -1.05
CA GLY A 45 10.51 14.91 -0.47
C GLY A 45 10.90 13.85 -1.48
N PHE A 46 11.49 12.78 -0.95
CA PHE A 46 11.97 11.62 -1.73
C PHE A 46 11.13 10.38 -1.44
N LEU A 47 10.91 9.55 -2.46
CA LEU A 47 10.34 8.22 -2.32
C LEU A 47 11.36 7.19 -2.79
N ILE A 48 11.79 6.33 -1.87
CA ILE A 48 12.84 5.35 -2.08
C ILE A 48 12.19 3.99 -2.34
N HIS A 49 12.04 3.64 -3.61
CA HIS A 49 11.65 2.30 -4.03
C HIS A 49 12.85 1.36 -3.97
N TYR A 50 13.04 0.76 -2.80
CA TYR A 50 14.12 -0.18 -2.54
C TYR A 50 13.56 -1.42 -1.83
N ASN A 51 13.48 -2.55 -2.54
CA ASN A 51 12.93 -3.81 -2.05
C ASN A 51 13.47 -5.00 -2.90
N MET A 52 12.90 -6.20 -2.78
CA MET A 52 13.23 -7.40 -3.56
C MET A 52 13.27 -7.14 -5.08
N ALA A 53 12.42 -6.24 -5.59
CA ALA A 53 12.40 -5.84 -7.01
C ALA A 53 13.77 -5.33 -7.52
N THR A 54 14.61 -4.81 -6.64
CA THR A 54 15.97 -4.31 -6.97
C THR A 54 16.92 -5.44 -7.39
N TYR A 55 16.67 -6.66 -6.92
CA TYR A 55 17.57 -7.81 -7.05
C TYR A 55 17.10 -8.86 -8.05
N ILE A 56 15.96 -8.63 -8.69
CA ILE A 56 15.37 -9.58 -9.65
C ILE A 56 15.35 -8.97 -11.06
N PRO A 57 15.55 -9.79 -12.10
CA PRO A 57 15.47 -9.33 -13.48
C PRO A 57 14.05 -8.91 -13.84
N VAL A 58 13.95 -7.88 -14.68
CA VAL A 58 12.68 -7.24 -15.09
C VAL A 58 11.75 -8.23 -15.82
N GLU A 59 12.30 -9.21 -16.53
CA GLU A 59 11.55 -10.24 -17.25
C GLU A 59 10.81 -11.20 -16.30
N TYR A 60 11.33 -11.38 -15.07
CA TYR A 60 10.80 -12.27 -14.04
C TYR A 60 10.46 -11.50 -12.76
N ASP A 61 9.99 -10.27 -12.92
CA ASP A 61 9.64 -9.40 -11.80
C ASP A 61 8.36 -9.89 -11.10
N GLY A 62 8.56 -10.75 -10.09
CA GLY A 62 7.54 -11.23 -9.17
C GLY A 62 7.07 -10.19 -8.15
N CYS A 63 7.56 -8.95 -8.20
CA CYS A 63 6.99 -7.83 -7.45
C CYS A 63 5.97 -7.08 -8.30
N ASN A 64 6.21 -6.84 -9.60
CA ASN A 64 5.39 -5.90 -10.38
C ASN A 64 4.71 -6.49 -11.62
N ARG A 65 5.24 -7.56 -12.22
CA ARG A 65 4.81 -8.03 -13.55
C ARG A 65 4.20 -9.41 -13.57
N VAL A 66 4.68 -10.30 -12.70
CA VAL A 66 4.26 -11.71 -12.68
C VAL A 66 3.67 -12.05 -11.31
N PRO A 67 2.36 -11.84 -11.07
CA PRO A 67 1.76 -12.01 -9.75
C PRO A 67 1.83 -13.42 -9.18
N SER A 68 1.99 -14.44 -10.03
CA SER A 68 2.13 -15.84 -9.62
C SER A 68 3.57 -16.23 -9.26
N LEU A 69 4.53 -15.30 -9.34
CA LEU A 69 5.92 -15.56 -9.05
C LEU A 69 6.27 -14.94 -7.69
N VAL A 70 6.68 -15.78 -6.75
CA VAL A 70 7.28 -15.35 -5.49
C VAL A 70 8.80 -15.43 -5.66
N PRO A 71 9.52 -14.29 -5.62
CA PRO A 71 10.97 -14.30 -5.65
C PRO A 71 11.59 -15.14 -4.52
N ASP A 72 12.73 -15.76 -4.79
CA ASP A 72 13.50 -16.42 -3.74
C ASP A 72 14.06 -15.37 -2.78
N ILE A 73 13.81 -15.55 -1.48
CA ILE A 73 14.24 -14.64 -0.42
C ILE A 73 15.76 -14.45 -0.38
N ASN A 74 16.53 -15.45 -0.82
CA ASN A 74 18.00 -15.40 -0.86
C ASN A 74 18.54 -14.41 -1.91
N LEU A 75 17.70 -13.91 -2.81
CA LEU A 75 18.11 -12.91 -3.79
C LEU A 75 18.25 -11.51 -3.17
N PHE A 76 17.58 -11.22 -2.06
CA PHE A 76 17.74 -9.95 -1.37
C PHE A 76 19.04 -9.94 -0.57
N TYR A 77 20.10 -9.42 -1.18
CA TYR A 77 21.42 -9.34 -0.59
C TYR A 77 22.10 -7.99 -0.86
N PRO A 78 21.70 -6.94 -0.13
CA PRO A 78 22.45 -5.69 -0.11
C PRO A 78 23.81 -5.83 0.54
N ASP A 79 24.85 -5.54 -0.24
CA ASP A 79 26.23 -5.44 0.21
C ASP A 79 26.72 -3.98 0.34
N THR A 80 26.03 -3.01 -0.28
CA THR A 80 26.45 -1.60 -0.30
C THR A 80 25.37 -0.61 0.16
N VAL A 81 24.32 -1.05 0.85
CA VAL A 81 23.29 -0.11 1.34
C VAL A 81 23.86 0.74 2.48
N ASP A 82 23.77 2.05 2.31
CA ASP A 82 24.16 3.07 3.28
C ASP A 82 23.07 4.16 3.28
N THR A 83 22.26 4.18 4.34
CA THR A 83 21.16 5.14 4.48
C THR A 83 21.64 6.55 4.79
N ASP A 84 22.82 6.72 5.39
CA ASP A 84 23.42 8.04 5.61
C ASP A 84 23.81 8.68 4.26
N ASN A 85 24.31 7.86 3.33
CA ASN A 85 24.60 8.33 1.97
C ASN A 85 23.33 8.79 1.23
N TRP A 86 22.21 8.07 1.39
CA TRP A 86 20.93 8.50 0.82
C TRP A 86 20.47 9.82 1.43
N VAL A 87 20.55 9.93 2.76
CA VAL A 87 20.14 11.13 3.49
C VAL A 87 20.97 12.35 3.14
N GLN A 88 22.27 12.19 2.88
CA GLN A 88 23.11 13.29 2.39
C GLN A 88 22.54 13.89 1.10
N THR A 89 22.03 13.05 0.18
CA THR A 89 21.37 13.52 -1.04
C THR A 89 20.09 14.30 -0.74
N PHE A 90 19.32 13.89 0.27
CA PHE A 90 18.10 14.61 0.67
C PHE A 90 18.44 15.99 1.24
N VAL A 91 19.49 16.08 2.06
CA VAL A 91 19.97 17.34 2.63
C VAL A 91 20.46 18.28 1.52
N ASP A 92 21.29 17.78 0.60
CA ASP A 92 21.87 18.59 -0.48
C ASP A 92 20.82 19.15 -1.46
N THR A 93 19.66 18.47 -1.54
CA THR A 93 18.53 18.89 -2.38
C THR A 93 17.52 19.76 -1.64
N GLY A 94 17.70 19.97 -0.34
CA GLY A 94 16.81 20.77 0.51
C GLY A 94 15.49 20.09 0.86
N ALA A 95 15.39 18.76 0.68
CA ALA A 95 14.21 18.00 1.01
C ALA A 95 13.85 18.12 2.50
N LYS A 96 12.55 18.00 2.80
CA LYS A 96 12.02 18.05 4.16
C LYS A 96 11.63 16.68 4.69
N TYR A 97 11.32 15.76 3.80
CA TYR A 97 10.96 14.40 4.17
C TYR A 97 11.44 13.37 3.15
N ALA A 98 11.47 12.12 3.59
CA ALA A 98 11.70 10.98 2.73
C ALA A 98 10.78 9.82 3.14
N ILE A 99 10.41 8.98 2.18
CA ILE A 99 9.55 7.81 2.35
C ILE A 99 10.28 6.58 1.86
N LEU A 100 10.40 5.55 2.70
CA LEU A 100 10.97 4.26 2.32
C LEU A 100 9.87 3.23 2.03
N VAL A 101 10.01 2.46 0.95
CA VAL A 101 9.17 1.29 0.68
C VAL A 101 9.49 0.16 1.67
N ALA A 102 8.76 0.12 2.78
CA ALA A 102 8.87 -0.94 3.78
C ALA A 102 8.40 -2.29 3.22
N LYS A 103 7.31 -2.28 2.45
CA LYS A 103 6.78 -3.47 1.75
C LYS A 103 6.14 -3.10 0.42
N HIS A 104 6.58 -3.75 -0.65
CA HIS A 104 5.99 -3.63 -1.99
C HIS A 104 5.11 -4.86 -2.34
N ASN A 105 4.67 -4.90 -3.59
CA ASN A 105 3.70 -5.86 -4.13
C ASN A 105 4.11 -7.34 -4.09
N CYS A 106 5.42 -7.68 -4.04
CA CYS A 106 5.83 -9.07 -3.81
C CYS A 106 5.56 -9.55 -2.39
N GLY A 107 5.35 -8.64 -1.44
CA GLY A 107 5.11 -8.95 -0.04
C GLY A 107 6.36 -9.02 0.83
N PHE A 108 7.57 -8.81 0.28
CA PHE A 108 8.79 -8.86 1.07
C PHE A 108 8.89 -7.64 2.02
N ALA A 109 8.96 -7.91 3.33
CA ALA A 109 9.10 -6.88 4.36
C ALA A 109 10.59 -6.57 4.63
N THR A 110 10.98 -5.29 4.52
CA THR A 110 12.37 -4.84 4.70
C THR A 110 12.76 -4.57 6.16
N TRP A 111 11.91 -4.97 7.11
CA TRP A 111 12.15 -4.90 8.56
C TRP A 111 11.84 -6.26 9.21
N PRO A 112 12.36 -6.54 10.42
CA PRO A 112 12.16 -7.78 11.12
C PRO A 112 10.77 -7.85 11.76
N THR A 113 9.74 -8.01 10.93
CA THR A 113 8.35 -8.19 11.38
C THR A 113 8.21 -9.43 12.26
N ASN A 114 7.46 -9.31 13.36
CA ASN A 114 7.19 -10.36 14.34
C ASN A 114 5.77 -10.94 14.17
N VAL A 115 5.08 -10.60 13.08
CA VAL A 115 3.72 -11.07 12.84
C VAL A 115 3.68 -12.59 12.67
N HIS A 116 2.78 -13.22 13.40
CA HIS A 116 2.39 -14.61 13.21
C HIS A 116 0.95 -14.68 12.74
N PHE A 117 0.63 -15.66 11.89
CA PHE A 117 -0.72 -15.82 11.36
C PHE A 117 -1.05 -17.28 11.08
N GLN A 118 -2.34 -17.58 11.03
CA GLN A 118 -2.85 -18.92 10.78
C GLN A 118 -3.13 -19.14 9.30
N LEU A 119 -2.63 -20.26 8.77
CA LEU A 119 -2.94 -20.78 7.43
C LEU A 119 -4.31 -21.45 7.41
N THR A 120 -4.89 -21.65 6.23
CA THR A 120 -6.16 -22.43 6.09
C THR A 120 -6.02 -23.91 6.49
N THR A 121 -4.79 -24.40 6.63
CA THR A 121 -4.45 -25.72 7.18
C THR A 121 -4.52 -25.78 8.71
N ASN A 122 -4.83 -24.65 9.37
CA ASN A 122 -4.79 -24.43 10.83
C ASN A 122 -3.39 -24.39 11.46
N GLU A 123 -2.33 -24.38 10.65
CA GLU A 123 -0.98 -24.14 11.13
C GLU A 123 -0.74 -22.64 11.35
N THR A 124 -0.12 -22.28 12.48
CA THR A 124 0.35 -20.91 12.72
C THR A 124 1.81 -20.79 12.34
N ILE A 125 2.13 -19.84 11.46
CA ILE A 125 3.50 -19.57 11.01
C ILE A 125 3.88 -18.11 11.29
N SER A 126 5.17 -17.83 11.32
CA SER A 126 5.69 -16.46 11.24
C SER A 126 5.55 -15.90 9.82
N TYR A 127 5.49 -14.57 9.69
CA TYR A 127 5.69 -13.88 8.42
C TYR A 127 7.14 -14.05 7.95
N ASN A 128 7.41 -15.19 7.30
CA ASN A 128 8.77 -15.61 6.94
C ASN A 128 9.24 -15.10 5.57
N TYR A 129 8.51 -14.15 4.97
CA TYR A 129 8.93 -13.44 3.77
C TYR A 129 9.39 -12.02 4.12
N SER A 130 10.41 -11.94 4.96
CA SER A 130 10.98 -10.70 5.52
C SER A 130 12.50 -10.79 5.62
N VAL A 131 13.16 -9.66 5.87
CA VAL A 131 14.63 -9.60 6.04
C VAL A 131 15.16 -10.60 7.06
N THR A 132 14.43 -10.91 8.13
CA THR A 132 14.78 -11.91 9.15
C THR A 132 15.15 -13.28 8.58
N TYR A 133 14.58 -13.65 7.43
CA TYR A 133 14.79 -14.94 6.77
C TYR A 133 15.63 -14.83 5.49
N SER A 134 16.25 -13.67 5.27
CA SER A 134 17.15 -13.40 4.15
C SER A 134 18.62 -13.46 4.60
N PRO A 135 19.58 -13.40 3.66
CA PRO A 135 21.01 -13.35 3.99
C PRO A 135 21.45 -12.14 4.83
N VAL A 136 20.58 -11.15 5.03
CA VAL A 136 20.78 -9.97 5.89
C VAL A 136 19.86 -9.98 7.11
N SER A 137 19.70 -11.16 7.73
CA SER A 137 18.76 -11.44 8.83
C SER A 137 18.82 -10.51 10.03
N ASP A 138 19.99 -9.90 10.25
CA ASP A 138 20.24 -9.03 11.41
C ASP A 138 20.06 -7.53 11.08
N THR A 139 19.51 -7.21 9.90
CA THR A 139 19.34 -5.82 9.44
C THR A 139 17.88 -5.38 9.44
N ASP A 140 17.64 -4.17 9.95
CA ASP A 140 16.38 -3.46 9.83
C ASP A 140 16.57 -2.21 8.97
N TYR A 141 16.12 -2.26 7.71
CA TYR A 141 16.29 -1.14 6.79
C TYR A 141 15.34 0.02 7.08
N VAL A 142 14.23 -0.24 7.77
CA VAL A 142 13.31 0.84 8.17
C VAL A 142 13.94 1.62 9.32
N ASP A 143 14.50 0.93 10.31
CA ASP A 143 15.21 1.55 11.44
C ASP A 143 16.41 2.37 10.96
N HIS A 144 17.32 1.77 10.17
CA HIS A 144 18.48 2.48 9.62
C HIS A 144 18.09 3.74 8.85
N PHE A 145 17.05 3.65 8.01
CA PHE A 145 16.57 4.80 7.24
C PHE A 145 16.01 5.90 8.14
N VAL A 146 15.20 5.53 9.13
CA VAL A 146 14.57 6.46 10.07
C VAL A 146 15.63 7.16 10.92
N ASP A 147 16.60 6.40 11.43
CA ASP A 147 17.70 6.93 12.23
C ASP A 147 18.57 7.91 11.45
N SER A 148 18.99 7.56 10.23
CA SER A 148 19.74 8.48 9.35
C SER A 148 18.97 9.77 9.09
N CYS A 149 17.67 9.68 8.78
CA CYS A 149 16.83 10.84 8.52
C CYS A 149 16.68 11.72 9.77
N ASN A 150 16.42 11.11 10.92
CA ASN A 150 16.26 11.81 12.20
C ASN A 150 17.52 12.59 12.59
N GLN A 151 18.70 11.99 12.41
CA GLN A 151 19.98 12.65 12.68
C GLN A 151 20.21 13.88 11.78
N ALA A 152 19.69 13.86 10.56
CA ALA A 152 19.77 14.98 9.61
C ALA A 152 18.59 15.97 9.69
N GLY A 153 17.61 15.72 10.57
CA GLY A 153 16.40 16.54 10.68
C GLY A 153 15.43 16.39 9.50
N ILE A 154 15.53 15.29 8.73
CA ILE A 154 14.61 14.92 7.66
C ILE A 154 13.44 14.14 8.26
N LYS A 155 12.20 14.54 7.95
CA LYS A 155 11.00 13.81 8.38
C LYS A 155 10.88 12.49 7.63
N THR A 156 10.31 11.49 8.27
CA THR A 156 10.23 10.13 7.71
C THR A 156 8.79 9.74 7.43
N GLY A 157 8.59 8.98 6.38
CA GLY A 157 7.37 8.22 6.16
C GLY A 157 7.71 6.81 5.67
N VAL A 158 6.71 5.96 5.63
CA VAL A 158 6.84 4.61 5.08
C VAL A 158 5.78 4.35 4.04
N TYR A 159 6.16 3.62 3.01
CA TYR A 159 5.25 3.11 2.00
C TYR A 159 4.93 1.65 2.28
N TYR A 160 3.66 1.28 2.12
CA TYR A 160 3.16 -0.06 2.37
C TYR A 160 2.11 -0.47 1.35
N SER A 161 2.34 -1.58 0.64
CA SER A 161 1.33 -2.14 -0.27
C SER A 161 0.26 -2.92 0.49
N THR A 162 -0.98 -2.44 0.41
CA THR A 162 -2.17 -3.13 0.92
C THR A 162 -3.00 -3.76 -0.21
N ILE A 163 -2.82 -3.30 -1.44
CA ILE A 163 -3.61 -3.73 -2.60
C ILE A 163 -3.04 -5.00 -3.22
N TRP A 164 -1.71 -5.19 -3.14
CA TRP A 164 -1.03 -6.35 -3.72
C TRP A 164 -0.10 -7.03 -2.71
N ASN A 165 -0.14 -8.35 -2.70
CA ASN A 165 0.84 -9.17 -2.00
C ASN A 165 0.96 -10.53 -2.72
N ASN A 166 1.93 -10.65 -3.62
CA ASN A 166 2.06 -11.84 -4.45
C ASN A 166 2.40 -13.09 -3.60
N TRP A 167 3.18 -12.96 -2.53
CA TRP A 167 3.45 -14.06 -1.60
C TRP A 167 2.19 -14.56 -0.88
N LEU A 168 1.27 -13.67 -0.51
CA LEU A 168 -0.01 -14.02 0.11
C LEU A 168 -1.15 -14.22 -0.90
N ASN A 169 -0.85 -14.27 -2.20
CA ASN A 169 -1.83 -14.40 -3.28
C ASN A 169 -2.95 -13.33 -3.24
N VAL A 170 -2.57 -12.08 -2.97
CA VAL A 170 -3.49 -10.93 -2.90
C VAL A 170 -3.34 -10.05 -4.13
N ARG A 171 -4.48 -9.70 -4.74
CA ARG A 171 -4.60 -8.70 -5.81
C ARG A 171 -5.88 -7.90 -5.59
N ASP A 172 -5.85 -6.61 -5.93
CA ASP A 172 -6.99 -5.69 -5.74
C ASP A 172 -7.55 -5.73 -4.31
N ALA A 173 -6.63 -5.79 -3.32
CA ALA A 173 -6.91 -5.93 -1.89
C ALA A 173 -7.68 -7.20 -1.48
N ARG A 174 -7.70 -8.23 -2.33
CA ARG A 174 -8.40 -9.50 -2.11
C ARG A 174 -7.49 -10.70 -2.27
N VAL A 175 -7.55 -11.62 -1.31
CA VAL A 175 -7.00 -12.97 -1.47
C VAL A 175 -7.72 -13.66 -2.63
N GLN A 176 -6.96 -14.15 -3.59
CA GLN A 176 -7.49 -14.67 -4.84
C GLN A 176 -7.94 -16.13 -4.67
N PRO A 177 -9.10 -16.52 -5.26
CA PRO A 177 -9.53 -17.91 -5.23
C PRO A 177 -8.71 -18.76 -6.20
N GLY A 178 -8.74 -20.08 -5.99
CA GLY A 178 -8.12 -21.05 -6.89
C GLY A 178 -6.81 -21.63 -6.38
N PRO A 179 -6.10 -22.40 -7.22
CA PRO A 179 -4.84 -23.01 -6.83
C PRO A 179 -3.76 -21.95 -6.60
N LEU A 180 -2.94 -22.18 -5.58
CA LEU A 180 -1.78 -21.34 -5.29
C LEU A 180 -0.65 -21.65 -6.26
N ALA A 181 0.05 -20.59 -6.68
CA ALA A 181 1.33 -20.73 -7.36
C ALA A 181 2.42 -21.16 -6.36
N PRO A 182 3.55 -21.71 -6.85
CA PRO A 182 4.67 -22.10 -5.99
C PRO A 182 5.12 -20.94 -5.08
N GLY A 183 5.28 -21.24 -3.79
CA GLY A 183 5.72 -20.28 -2.78
C GLY A 183 4.62 -19.40 -2.18
N GLN A 184 3.41 -19.37 -2.76
CA GLN A 184 2.30 -18.60 -2.19
C GLN A 184 1.68 -19.27 -0.96
N MET A 185 1.15 -18.46 -0.03
CA MET A 185 0.60 -18.95 1.22
C MET A 185 -0.93 -19.16 1.19
N PRO A 186 -1.44 -20.27 1.75
CA PRO A 186 -2.88 -20.51 1.86
C PRO A 186 -3.45 -19.75 3.06
N ILE A 187 -4.00 -18.55 2.82
CA ILE A 187 -4.62 -17.71 3.84
C ILE A 187 -6.08 -17.36 3.49
N THR A 188 -6.81 -16.85 4.48
CA THR A 188 -8.13 -16.23 4.26
C THR A 188 -8.00 -14.72 4.08
N GLN A 189 -9.06 -14.05 3.61
CA GLN A 189 -9.11 -12.59 3.56
C GLN A 189 -8.96 -11.95 4.95
N GLU A 190 -9.60 -12.53 5.98
CA GLU A 190 -9.52 -12.05 7.36
C GLU A 190 -8.09 -12.15 7.90
N THR A 191 -7.42 -13.27 7.60
CA THR A 191 -6.00 -13.45 7.92
C THR A 191 -5.15 -12.36 7.26
N TYR A 192 -5.39 -12.06 5.98
CA TYR A 192 -4.65 -10.99 5.28
C TYR A 192 -4.83 -9.63 5.95
N GLU A 193 -6.08 -9.25 6.23
CA GLU A 193 -6.40 -7.97 6.87
C GLU A 193 -5.77 -7.87 8.27
N SER A 194 -5.80 -8.96 9.03
CA SER A 194 -5.14 -9.05 10.34
C SER A 194 -3.62 -8.90 10.23
N ILE A 195 -2.98 -9.52 9.23
CA ILE A 195 -1.54 -9.33 8.97
C ILE A 195 -1.24 -7.86 8.65
N VAL A 196 -2.07 -7.22 7.80
CA VAL A 196 -1.89 -5.82 7.42
C VAL A 196 -1.94 -4.92 8.65
N LEU A 197 -2.97 -5.06 9.49
CA LEU A 197 -3.12 -4.24 10.69
C LEU A 197 -1.97 -4.44 11.68
N GLN A 198 -1.55 -5.68 11.92
CA GLN A 198 -0.42 -5.96 12.82
C GLN A 198 0.90 -5.39 12.28
N GLN A 199 1.16 -5.50 10.98
CA GLN A 199 2.38 -4.92 10.39
C GLN A 199 2.36 -3.39 10.39
N LEU A 200 1.20 -2.76 10.17
CA LEU A 200 1.06 -1.31 10.31
C LEU A 200 1.26 -0.88 11.77
N GLU A 201 0.78 -1.67 12.73
CA GLU A 201 1.01 -1.44 14.14
C GLU A 201 2.50 -1.46 14.51
N GLU A 202 3.26 -2.43 13.98
CA GLU A 202 4.72 -2.44 14.12
C GLU A 202 5.35 -1.16 13.55
N LEU A 203 4.95 -0.76 12.34
CA LEU A 203 5.54 0.37 11.63
C LEU A 203 5.27 1.73 12.28
N TRP A 204 4.07 1.98 12.80
CA TRP A 204 3.78 3.26 13.45
C TRP A 204 4.13 3.31 14.94
N SER A 205 4.41 2.15 15.58
CA SER A 205 4.72 2.11 17.01
C SER A 205 6.22 2.06 17.30
N ASN A 206 7.00 1.42 16.41
CA ASN A 206 8.40 1.11 16.71
C ASN A 206 9.40 2.09 16.09
N TYR A 207 9.03 2.85 15.06
CA TYR A 207 9.96 3.69 14.29
C TYR A 207 9.74 5.20 14.51
N GLY A 208 9.19 5.57 15.67
CA GLY A 208 8.97 6.97 16.03
C GLY A 208 7.86 7.66 15.21
N PRO A 209 7.76 9.00 15.31
CA PRO A 209 6.70 9.75 14.65
C PRO A 209 6.92 9.82 13.14
N LEU A 210 6.03 9.20 12.38
CA LEU A 210 6.00 9.27 10.92
C LEU A 210 5.20 10.50 10.47
N LEU A 211 5.70 11.21 9.45
CA LEU A 211 4.98 12.26 8.75
C LEU A 211 3.79 11.69 7.98
N GLU A 212 3.98 10.54 7.35
CA GLU A 212 2.99 9.90 6.50
C GLU A 212 3.22 8.38 6.41
N ILE A 213 2.12 7.64 6.29
CA ILE A 213 2.12 6.27 5.76
C ILE A 213 1.47 6.31 4.38
N TRP A 214 2.24 5.99 3.35
CA TRP A 214 1.76 5.94 1.97
C TRP A 214 1.26 4.53 1.65
N PHE A 215 -0.06 4.38 1.50
CA PHE A 215 -0.65 3.12 1.05
C PHE A 215 -0.66 3.01 -0.48
N ASP A 216 0.02 2.01 -1.05
CA ASP A 216 0.06 1.80 -2.51
C ASP A 216 -1.34 1.52 -3.05
N GLY A 217 -1.84 2.38 -3.94
CA GLY A 217 -3.20 2.25 -4.47
C GLY A 217 -4.32 2.39 -3.42
N GLY A 218 -4.00 2.87 -2.21
CA GLY A 218 -4.94 3.03 -1.10
C GLY A 218 -5.10 1.77 -0.26
N TYR A 219 -6.29 1.57 0.30
CA TYR A 219 -6.63 0.45 1.17
C TYR A 219 -8.07 -0.02 0.94
N SER A 220 -8.40 -1.26 1.32
CA SER A 220 -9.76 -1.77 1.22
C SER A 220 -10.68 -1.14 2.27
N GLN A 221 -11.97 -0.99 1.95
CA GLN A 221 -12.95 -0.43 2.89
C GLN A 221 -13.03 -1.21 4.23
N SER A 222 -12.70 -2.50 4.24
CA SER A 222 -12.62 -3.32 5.46
C SER A 222 -11.50 -2.89 6.40
N LEU A 223 -10.36 -2.44 5.86
CA LEU A 223 -9.23 -1.97 6.67
C LEU A 223 -9.47 -0.60 7.30
N LYS A 224 -10.41 0.20 6.77
CA LYS A 224 -10.60 1.61 7.15
C LYS A 224 -10.67 1.81 8.67
N ALA A 225 -11.47 1.00 9.37
CA ALA A 225 -11.68 1.17 10.81
C ALA A 225 -10.44 0.86 11.65
N GLY A 226 -9.50 0.07 11.12
CA GLY A 226 -8.26 -0.29 11.82
C GLY A 226 -7.08 0.64 11.51
N ILE A 227 -7.21 1.54 10.52
CA ILE A 227 -6.13 2.46 10.10
C ILE A 227 -6.49 3.95 10.29
N SER A 228 -7.72 4.25 10.72
CA SER A 228 -8.24 5.61 10.89
C SER A 228 -8.25 6.06 12.34
#